data_AF-K1SEE7-F1
#
_entry.id   AF-K1SEE7-F1
#
_cell.length_a   1.000
_cell.length_b   1.000
_cell.length_c   1.000
_cell.angle_alpha   90.00
_cell.angle_beta   90.00
_cell.angle_gamma   90.00
#
_symmetry.space_group_name_H-M   'P 1'
#
loop_
_entity.id
_entity.type
_entity.pdbx_description
1 polymer ?
#
loop_
_entity_poly.entity_id
_entity_poly.type
_entity_poly.pdbx_seq_one_letter_code
_entity_poly.pdbx_strand_id
1 'polypeptide(L)' 'MEIMPILERKIAHKMTTLCSHITYPEFVLPLHKHAEYELMIFTHGSGKQFVGEGVAPYAEGDVALIGSNVPHLHLCKS' A
#
# COMPACT_ATOMS: atom_id res chain seq x y z
N MET A 1 26.84 -20.06 -17.01
CA MET A 1 25.89 -19.00 -16.61
C MET A 1 24.54 -19.68 -16.48
N GLU A 2 24.12 -20.00 -15.25
CA GLU A 2 22.81 -20.62 -15.02
C GLU A 2 21.75 -19.54 -14.92
N ILE A 3 20.73 -19.64 -15.77
CA ILE A 3 19.52 -18.84 -15.68
C ILE A 3 18.65 -19.55 -14.63
N MET A 4 18.52 -18.97 -13.44
CA MET A 4 17.51 -19.46 -12.49
C MET A 4 16.13 -19.18 -13.09
N PRO A 5 15.28 -20.20 -13.32
CA PRO A 5 13.90 -19.94 -13.70
C PRO A 5 13.23 -19.23 -12.53
N ILE A 6 12.59 -18.08 -12.79
CA ILE A 6 11.76 -17.40 -11.80
C ILE A 6 10.69 -18.41 -11.37
N LEU A 7 10.78 -18.87 -10.13
CA LEU A 7 9.80 -19.79 -9.56
C LEU A 7 8.58 -18.96 -9.14
N GLU A 8 7.66 -18.72 -10.08
CA GLU A 8 6.41 -18.04 -9.75
C GLU A 8 5.54 -18.96 -8.88
N ARG A 9 5.41 -18.63 -7.60
CA ARG A 9 4.51 -19.33 -6.67
C ARG A 9 3.24 -18.51 -6.50
N LYS A 10 2.20 -18.87 -7.24
CA LYS A 10 0.85 -18.33 -7.02
C LYS A 10 0.20 -19.07 -5.84
N ILE A 11 0.12 -18.42 -4.68
CA ILE A 11 -0.68 -18.90 -3.54
C ILE A 11 -2.06 -18.27 -3.65
N ALA A 12 -3.03 -19.03 -4.17
CA ALA A 12 -4.43 -18.62 -4.17
C ALA A 12 -5.09 -19.11 -2.87
N HIS A 13 -5.48 -18.17 -2.00
CA HIS A 13 -6.32 -18.48 -0.86
C HIS A 13 -7.80 -18.43 -1.25
N LYS A 14 -8.57 -19.43 -0.79
CA LYS A 14 -10.03 -19.49 -0.91
C LYS A 14 -10.64 -18.69 0.24
N MET A 15 -10.77 -17.39 0.08
CA MET A 15 -11.53 -16.51 0.98
C MET A 15 -12.35 -15.56 0.11
N THR A 16 -13.58 -15.27 0.47
CA THR A 16 -14.42 -14.29 -0.21
C THR A 16 -13.70 -12.95 -0.20
N THR A 17 -13.02 -12.60 -1.29
CA THR A 17 -12.27 -11.35 -1.41
C THR A 17 -13.26 -10.22 -1.58
N LEU A 18 -13.64 -9.58 -0.47
CA LEU A 18 -14.32 -8.29 -0.53
C LEU A 18 -13.24 -7.26 -0.86
N CYS A 19 -13.23 -6.80 -2.10
CA CYS A 19 -12.40 -5.69 -2.55
C CYS A 19 -13.28 -4.45 -2.62
N SER A 20 -12.97 -3.45 -1.80
CA SER A 20 -13.52 -2.11 -1.94
C SER A 20 -12.47 -1.23 -2.60
N HIS A 21 -12.85 -0.62 -3.72
CA HIS A 21 -12.04 0.41 -4.35
C HIS A 21 -12.56 1.77 -3.89
N ILE A 22 -11.68 2.56 -3.27
CA ILE A 22 -11.98 3.91 -2.82
C ILE A 22 -10.94 4.83 -3.44
N THR A 23 -11.41 5.89 -4.09
CA THR A 23 -10.54 6.94 -4.63
C THR A 23 -10.62 8.15 -3.72
N TYR A 24 -9.46 8.61 -3.24
CA TYR A 24 -9.34 9.82 -2.47
C TYR A 24 -8.76 10.93 -3.34
N PRO A 25 -9.38 12.12 -3.39
CA PRO A 25 -8.80 13.26 -4.13
C PRO A 25 -7.52 13.76 -3.45
N GLU A 26 -7.45 13.67 -2.12
CA GLU A 26 -6.31 14.08 -1.30
C GLU A 26 -6.20 13.17 -0.05
N PHE A 27 -4.99 13.02 0.48
CA PHE A 27 -4.76 12.32 1.74
C PHE A 27 -5.18 13.20 2.92
N VAL A 28 -6.43 13.02 3.36
CA VAL A 28 -7.04 13.76 4.49
C VAL A 28 -7.25 12.92 5.74
N LEU A 29 -6.98 11.61 5.66
CA LEU A 29 -7.19 10.71 6.79
C LEU A 29 -6.11 10.94 7.86
N PRO A 30 -6.49 11.00 9.15
CA PRO A 30 -5.51 11.01 10.24
C PRO A 30 -4.79 9.65 10.33
N LEU A 31 -3.80 9.54 11.23
CA LEU A 31 -3.15 8.26 11.53
C LEU A 31 -4.22 7.22 11.94
N HIS A 32 -4.27 6.10 11.23
CA HIS A 32 -5.30 5.08 11.42
C HIS A 32 -4.79 3.66 11.14
N LYS A 33 -5.66 2.68 11.39
CA LYS A 33 -5.44 1.26 11.06
C LYS A 33 -6.79 0.57 10.88
N HIS A 34 -6.78 -0.53 10.14
CA HIS A 34 -7.96 -1.38 9.92
C HIS A 34 -7.54 -2.84 9.72
N ALA A 35 -8.50 -3.77 9.79
CA ALA A 35 -8.23 -5.21 9.77
C ALA A 35 -7.87 -5.73 8.38
N GLU A 36 -8.25 -5.00 7.35
CA GLU A 36 -8.01 -5.31 5.95
C GLU A 36 -6.55 -5.05 5.57
N TYR A 37 -6.05 -5.80 4.59
CA TYR A 37 -4.84 -5.42 3.87
C TYR A 37 -5.18 -4.31 2.89
N GLU A 38 -4.31 -3.33 2.78
CA GLU A 38 -4.51 -2.21 1.87
C GLU A 38 -3.45 -2.20 0.78
N LEU A 39 -3.91 -2.08 -0.46
CA LEU A 39 -3.07 -1.85 -1.63
C LEU A 39 -3.39 -0.45 -2.16
N MET A 40 -2.41 0.44 -2.09
CA MET A 40 -2.51 1.79 -2.60
C MET A 40 -1.60 1.99 -3.80
N ILE A 41 -2.09 2.79 -4.75
CA ILE A 41 -1.30 3.36 -5.84
C ILE A 41 -1.35 4.88 -5.73
N PHE A 42 -0.19 5.52 -5.76
CA PHE A 42 -0.10 6.97 -5.75
C PHE A 42 -0.26 7.48 -7.19
N THR A 43 -1.46 7.90 -7.57
CA THR A 43 -1.76 8.30 -8.96
C THR A 43 -1.25 9.69 -9.32
N HIS A 44 -0.94 10.53 -8.34
CA HIS A 44 -0.34 11.85 -8.53
C HIS A 44 0.36 12.35 -7.26
N GLY A 45 1.26 13.31 -7.40
CA GLY A 45 1.92 14.01 -6.28
C GLY A 45 3.10 13.26 -5.67
N SER A 46 3.59 13.76 -4.52
CA SER A 46 4.67 13.14 -3.75
C SER A 46 4.57 13.49 -2.28
N GLY A 47 5.17 12.69 -1.41
CA GLY A 47 5.00 12.89 0.02
C GLY A 47 5.85 11.98 0.88
N LYS A 48 5.37 11.76 2.11
CA LYS A 48 5.91 10.77 3.03
C LYS A 48 4.80 9.84 3.48
N GLN A 49 5.12 8.55 3.51
CA GLN A 49 4.31 7.52 4.14
C GLN A 49 4.95 7.14 5.48
N PHE A 50 4.12 6.98 6.49
CA PHE A 50 4.46 6.44 7.79
C PHE A 50 3.68 5.14 7.91
N VAL A 51 4.37 4.01 8.01
CA VAL A 51 3.74 2.68 8.01
C VAL A 51 4.42 1.83 9.09
N GLY A 52 3.68 1.52 10.15
CA GLY A 52 4.24 0.95 11.37
C GLY A 52 5.32 1.88 11.94
N GLU A 53 6.52 1.36 12.13
CA GLU A 53 7.69 2.11 12.62
C GLU A 53 8.53 2.71 11.48
N GLY A 54 8.14 2.47 10.22
CA GLY A 54 8.87 2.91 9.05
C GLY A 54 8.40 4.28 8.54
N VAL A 55 9.36 5.06 8.02
CA VAL A 55 9.09 6.28 7.25
C VAL A 55 9.80 6.21 5.91
N ALA A 56 9.09 6.52 4.84
CA ALA A 56 9.64 6.54 3.49
C ALA A 56 9.02 7.68 2.66
N PRO A 57 9.73 8.23 1.67
CA PRO A 57 9.10 9.04 0.65
C PRO A 57 8.19 8.18 -0.25
N TYR A 58 7.26 8.83 -0.94
CA TYR A 58 6.56 8.25 -2.10
C TYR A 58 6.45 9.32 -3.21
N ALA A 59 6.27 8.86 -4.45
CA ALA A 59 6.00 9.68 -5.62
C ALA A 59 4.92 9.04 -6.52
N GLU A 60 4.48 9.76 -7.54
CA GLU A 60 3.56 9.27 -8.56
C GLU A 60 4.06 7.94 -9.18
N GLY A 61 3.16 6.96 -9.25
CA GLY A 61 3.42 5.61 -9.75
C GLY A 61 3.90 4.62 -8.69
N ASP A 62 4.27 5.08 -7.50
CA ASP A 62 4.61 4.16 -6.41
C ASP A 62 3.39 3.35 -5.95
N VAL A 63 3.67 2.17 -5.39
CA VAL A 63 2.68 1.25 -4.85
C VAL A 63 3.05 0.88 -3.42
N ALA A 64 2.07 0.93 -2.51
CA ALA A 64 2.23 0.48 -1.13
C ALA A 64 1.29 -0.69 -0.84
N LEU A 65 1.84 -1.74 -0.23
CA LEU A 65 1.06 -2.83 0.36
C LEU A 65 1.21 -2.77 1.87
N ILE A 66 0.11 -2.48 2.57
CA ILE A 66 0.07 -2.33 4.02
C ILE A 66 -0.61 -3.56 4.64
N GLY A 67 0.04 -4.09 5.66
CA GLY A 67 -0.46 -5.25 6.41
C GLY A 67 -1.67 -4.92 7.28
N SER A 68 -2.44 -5.95 7.60
CA SER A 68 -3.55 -5.87 8.56
C SER A 68 -3.13 -5.23 9.89
N ASN A 69 -3.95 -4.30 10.38
CA ASN A 69 -3.80 -3.61 11.66
C ASN A 69 -2.48 -2.84 11.84
N VAL A 70 -1.76 -2.55 10.76
CA VAL A 70 -0.56 -1.70 10.79
C VAL A 70 -0.99 -0.22 10.81
N PRO A 71 -0.61 0.57 11.83
CA PRO A 71 -0.87 2.01 11.84
C PRO A 71 -0.18 2.69 10.67
N HIS A 72 -0.91 3.54 9.95
CA HIS A 72 -0.35 4.27 8.82
C HIS A 72 -0.95 5.67 8.62
N LEU A 73 -0.14 6.55 8.01
CA LEU A 73 -0.45 7.94 7.69
C LEU A 73 0.29 8.34 6.40
N HIS A 74 -0.40 9.05 5.53
CA HIS A 74 0.17 9.60 4.29
C HIS A 74 0.07 11.11 4.33
N LEU A 75 1.23 11.78 4.24
CA LEU A 75 1.31 13.23 4.16
C LEU A 75 1.75 13.62 2.76
N CYS A 76 0.86 14.28 2.03
CA CYS A 76 1.19 14.88 0.74
C CYS A 76 2.00 16.16 0.97
N LYS A 77 3.09 16.35 0.22
CA LYS A 77 3.74 17.66 0.18
C LYS A 77 2.87 18.59 -0.65
N SER A 78 2.44 19.69 -0.05
CA SER A 78 1.81 20.82 -0.74
C SER A 78 2.71 21.34 -1.86
#